data_AF-A0A353BAB2-F1
#
_entry.id   AF-A0A353BAB2-F1
#
_cell.length_a   1.000
_cell.length_b   1.000
_cell.length_c   1.000
_cell.angle_alpha   90.00
_cell.angle_beta   90.00
_cell.angle_gamma   90.00
#
_symmetry.space_group_name_H-M   'P 1'
#
loop_
_entity.id
_entity.type
_entity.pdbx_description
1 polymer ?
#
loop_
_entity_poly.entity_id
_entity_poly.type
_entity_poly.pdbx_seq_one_letter_code
_entity_poly.pdbx_strand_id
1 'polypeptide(L)' 'MSLGYLMLYLPLLIAVSCVIGGTRHEKPALILDQILRNAAWITTFMLGIYAVLQVVSWSI' A
#
# COMPACT_ATOMS: atom_id res chain seq x y z
N MET A 1 -7.34 16.91 8.17
CA MET A 1 -6.39 16.55 7.09
C MET A 1 -7.08 16.73 5.74
N SER A 2 -6.44 17.33 4.75
CA SER A 2 -7.02 17.47 3.40
C SER A 2 -6.97 16.13 2.66
N LEU A 3 -8.03 15.78 1.94
CA LEU A 3 -8.08 14.60 1.06
C LEU A 3 -6.89 14.57 0.08
N GLY A 4 -6.45 15.76 -0.38
CA GLY A 4 -5.31 15.88 -1.28
C GLY A 4 -4.00 15.36 -0.68
N TYR A 5 -3.82 15.46 0.65
CA TYR A 5 -2.64 14.93 1.32
C TYR A 5 -2.65 13.40 1.34
N LEU A 6 -3.82 12.79 1.52
CA LEU A 6 -3.98 11.33 1.47
C LEU A 6 -3.66 10.77 0.08
N MET A 7 -3.98 11.53 -0.97
CA MET A 7 -3.70 11.14 -2.35
C MET A 7 -2.20 11.09 -2.69
N LEU A 8 -1.33 11.73 -1.90
CA LEU A 8 0.12 11.63 -2.09
C LEU A 8 0.66 10.20 -1.83
N TYR A 9 -0.09 9.36 -1.12
CA TYR A 9 0.27 7.96 -0.91
C TYR A 9 0.14 7.10 -2.18
N LEU A 10 -0.86 7.39 -3.03
CA LEU A 10 -1.14 6.63 -4.26
C LEU A 10 0.05 6.50 -5.22
N PRO A 11 0.73 7.59 -5.64
CA PRO A 11 1.86 7.47 -6.56
C PRO A 11 3.00 6.64 -5.97
N LEU A 12 3.25 6.76 -4.67
CA LEU A 12 4.27 5.96 -3.97
C LEU A 12 3.90 4.48 -3.97
N LEU A 13 2.65 4.16 -3.62
CA LEU A 13 2.15 2.78 -3.59
C LEU A 13 2.26 2.12 -4.96
N ILE A 14 1.86 2.83 -6.02
CA ILE A 14 1.92 2.34 -7.40
C ILE A 14 3.38 2.10 -7.79
N ALA A 15 4.27 3.07 -7.58
CA ALA A 15 5.67 2.96 -7.97
C ALA A 15 6.35 1.75 -7.29
N VAL A 16 6.21 1.61 -5.97
CA VAL A 16 6.84 0.51 -5.22
C VAL A 16 6.27 -0.84 -5.66
N SER A 17 4.95 -0.95 -5.79
CA SER A 17 4.31 -2.22 -6.17
C SER A 17 4.72 -2.65 -7.58
N CYS A 18 4.76 -1.71 -8.54
CA CYS A 18 5.18 -1.94 -9.91
C CYS A 18 6.65 -2.37 -10.00
N VAL A 19 7.56 -1.72 -9.27
CA VAL A 19 8.98 -2.10 -9.25
C VAL A 19 9.17 -3.51 -8.71
N ILE A 20 8.49 -3.85 -7.60
CA ILE A 20 8.59 -5.21 -7.02
C ILE A 20 8.01 -6.27 -7.97
N GLY A 21 6.83 -6.02 -8.56
CA GLY A 21 6.20 -6.98 -9.47
C GLY A 21 6.98 -7.15 -10.77
N GLY A 22 7.42 -6.04 -11.37
CA GLY A 22 8.08 -6.02 -12.68
C GLY A 22 9.50 -6.58 -12.67
N THR A 23 10.19 -6.58 -11.53
CA THR A 23 11.54 -7.16 -11.41
C THR A 23 11.52 -8.66 -11.06
N ARG A 24 10.38 -9.19 -10.60
CA ARG A 24 10.24 -10.56 -10.12
C ARG A 24 9.75 -11.55 -11.17
N HIS A 25 8.96 -11.09 -12.13
CA HIS A 25 8.27 -11.95 -13.09
C HIS A 25 8.44 -11.43 -14.51
N GLU A 26 8.60 -12.35 -15.46
CA GLU A 26 8.63 -12.03 -16.91
C GLU A 26 7.24 -12.16 -17.56
N LYS A 27 6.35 -12.94 -16.94
CA LYS A 27 4.98 -13.17 -17.43
C LYS A 27 4.06 -12.03 -16.98
N PRO A 28 3.40 -11.29 -17.89
CA PRO A 28 2.58 -10.13 -17.55
C PRO A 28 1.47 -10.42 -16.53
N ALA A 29 0.84 -11.60 -16.63
CA ALA A 29 -0.20 -12.01 -15.70
C ALA A 29 0.30 -12.15 -14.25
N LEU A 30 1.52 -12.68 -14.06
CA LEU A 30 2.13 -12.83 -12.75
C LEU A 30 2.63 -11.49 -12.20
N ILE A 31 3.10 -10.60 -13.07
CA ILE A 31 3.46 -9.22 -12.70
C ILE A 31 2.24 -8.52 -12.09
N LEU A 32 1.10 -8.53 -12.80
CA LEU A 32 -0.12 -7.85 -12.34
C LEU A 32 -0.66 -8.42 -11.02
N ASP A 33 -0.70 -9.75 -10.87
CA ASP A 33 -1.12 -10.38 -9.61
C ASP A 33 -0.23 -9.95 -8.44
N GLN A 34 1.09 -9.95 -8.65
CA GLN A 34 2.04 -9.56 -7.61
C GLN A 34 1.95 -8.06 -7.27
N ILE A 35 1.75 -7.19 -8.26
CA ILE A 35 1.54 -5.75 -8.04
C ILE A 35 0.31 -5.53 -7.15
N LEU A 36 -0.83 -6.14 -7.50
CA LEU A 36 -2.09 -5.97 -6.76
C LEU A 36 -1.98 -6.55 -5.35
N ARG A 37 -1.40 -7.75 -5.21
CA ARG A 37 -1.18 -8.40 -3.91
C ARG A 37 -0.27 -7.56 -3.01
N ASN A 38 0.81 -6.99 -3.56
CA ASN A 38 1.70 -6.10 -2.80
C ASN A 38 1.01 -4.81 -2.38
N ALA A 39 0.29 -4.16 -3.30
CA ALA A 39 -0.45 -2.94 -3.00
C ALA A 39 -1.49 -3.16 -1.89
N ALA A 40 -2.19 -4.29 -1.93
CA ALA A 40 -3.13 -4.71 -0.88
C ALA A 40 -2.40 -4.92 0.45
N TRP A 41 -1.31 -5.68 0.49
CA TRP A 41 -0.54 -5.93 1.72
C TRP A 41 0.00 -4.65 2.37
N ILE A 42 0.60 -3.76 1.58
CA ILE A 42 1.12 -2.49 2.07
C ILE A 42 -0.01 -1.65 2.67
N THR A 43 -1.14 -1.54 1.96
CA THR A 43 -2.30 -0.77 2.42
C THR A 43 -2.90 -1.37 3.69
N THR A 44 -3.06 -2.70 3.76
CA THR A 44 -3.54 -3.40 4.96
C THR A 44 -2.62 -3.18 6.14
N PHE A 45 -1.30 -3.22 5.94
CA PHE A 45 -0.34 -2.96 7.00
C PHE A 45 -0.41 -1.52 7.52
N MET A 46 -0.47 -0.53 6.63
CA MET A 46 -0.62 0.88 6.99
C MET A 46 -1.93 1.14 7.74
N LEU A 47 -3.03 0.54 7.28
CA LEU A 47 -4.32 0.60 7.98
C LEU A 47 -4.26 -0.07 9.35
N GLY A 48 -3.52 -1.17 9.49
CA GLY A 48 -3.28 -1.83 10.77
C GLY A 48 -2.56 -0.92 11.76
N ILE A 49 -1.48 -0.25 11.33
CA ILE A 49 -0.79 0.77 12.14
C ILE A 49 -1.77 1.88 12.53
N TYR A 50 -2.52 2.42 11.58
CA TYR A 50 -3.51 3.45 11.83
C TYR A 50 -4.55 3.01 12.87
N ALA A 51 -5.09 1.80 12.76
CA ALA A 51 -6.08 1.26 13.70
C ALA A 51 -5.51 1.14 15.12
N VAL A 52 -4.28 0.65 15.26
CA VAL A 52 -3.59 0.56 16.56
C VAL A 52 -3.40 1.95 17.16
N LEU A 53 -2.87 2.90 16.38
CA LEU A 53 -2.68 4.28 16.84
C LEU A 53 -4.00 4.95 17.21
N GLN A 54 -5.07 4.67 16.47
CA GLN A 54 -6.40 5.21 16.74
C GLN A 54 -6.95 4.69 18.08
N VAL A 55 -6.81 3.40 18.37
CA VAL A 55 -7.22 2.78 19.64
C VAL A 55 -6.41 3.36 20.81
N VAL A 56 -5.09 3.47 20.66
CA VAL A 56 -4.22 4.07 21.69
C VAL A 56 -4.58 5.53 21.93
N SER A 57 -4.82 6.31 20.88
CA SER A 57 -5.21 7.72 20.99
C SER A 57 -6.55 7.94 21.68
N TRP A 58 -7.48 6.97 21.64
CA TRP A 58 -8.74 7.05 22.38
C TRP A 58 -8.64 6.54 23.82
N SER A 59 -7.55 5.83 24.13
CA SER A 59 -7.29 5.29 25.47
C SER A 59 -6.52 6.26 26.36
N ILE A 60 -6.14 7.42 25.82
CA ILE A 60 -5.49 8.56 26.48
C ILE A 60 -6.49 9.72 26.49
#